data_AF-A0A2L1GRU1-F1
#
_entry.id   AF-A0A2L1GRU1-F1
#
_cell.length_a   1.000
_cell.length_b   1.000
_cell.length_c   1.000
_cell.angle_alpha   90.00
_cell.angle_beta   90.00
_cell.angle_gamma   90.00
#
_symmetry.space_group_name_H-M   'P 1'
#
loop_
_entity.id
_entity.type
_entity.pdbx_description
1 polymer ?
#
loop_
_entity_poly.entity_id
_entity_poly.type
_entity_poly.pdbx_seq_one_letter_code
_entity_poly.pdbx_strand_id
1 'polypeptide(L)'
;MKPTDTRYQIMNVYIPEAYFQGGSVNGFTKDTAPIFFPNNVGGYMPGEAGQPETDSPGSGKPNAIAVALSQGYVVASAGARGRTEANGRAPAAIVDLKAAVRYLKANDAQMAGNAGKIISNGTSAGGALSALLGTSGNAPEYAPYLRALGAANATDDVFAVSAYCPITNLEHADAAYEWQFNGVNDYEKIDIAMLDYHVQRKTVRGTQTAEQIRLSDGLKKLFPAYVNSLKLKNAQGVLMTLDKNGNGSFKAQIESMLAQSAQKALGEGKDLSGQTWLTIENGKVKAADFSAYAQFVGRQKTAPAFDGVDLSTGENNLFGDAQTQAKHFTAFSAQNSTISGAQTADAATVRIMNAMNFIKQGGTQHYRIRAGENDRDTSLAVSQLLALNLQAHGKNVDYALPWGVGHSGDYDLDELFAWMQSVAVQK
;
A
#
# COMPACT_ATOMS: atom_id res chain seq x y z
N MET A 1 16.76 1.68 -23.03
CA MET A 1 15.97 2.58 -22.15
C MET A 1 16.33 4.04 -22.44
N LYS A 2 15.38 4.95 -22.21
CA LYS A 2 15.47 6.40 -22.41
C LYS A 2 15.00 7.07 -21.10
N PRO A 3 15.83 7.09 -20.05
CA PRO A 3 15.43 7.70 -18.78
C PRO A 3 15.20 9.20 -18.98
N THR A 4 14.13 9.70 -18.38
CA THR A 4 13.80 11.12 -18.24
C THR A 4 14.31 11.69 -16.91
N ASP A 5 14.77 10.84 -16.00
CA ASP A 5 15.37 11.18 -14.71
C ASP A 5 16.44 10.15 -14.32
N THR A 6 17.71 10.54 -14.32
CA THR A 6 18.83 9.63 -14.02
C THR A 6 19.08 9.41 -12.54
N ARG A 7 18.42 10.15 -11.65
CA ARG A 7 18.52 9.96 -10.20
C ARG A 7 17.58 8.85 -9.76
N TYR A 8 16.35 8.85 -10.27
CA TYR A 8 15.32 7.91 -9.83
C TYR A 8 15.12 6.72 -10.77
N GLN A 9 15.41 6.83 -12.07
CA GLN A 9 15.27 5.70 -13.00
C GLN A 9 16.56 4.87 -13.07
N ILE A 10 16.97 4.38 -11.91
CA ILE A 10 18.09 3.46 -11.70
C ILE A 10 17.64 2.28 -10.84
N MET A 11 18.38 1.17 -10.88
CA MET A 11 18.12 0.01 -10.04
C MET A 11 19.44 -0.54 -9.52
N ASN A 12 19.50 -0.78 -8.22
CA ASN A 12 20.63 -1.46 -7.59
C ASN A 12 20.32 -2.96 -7.50
N VAL A 13 21.31 -3.79 -7.84
CA VAL A 13 21.21 -5.26 -7.72
C VAL A 13 22.25 -5.75 -6.72
N TYR A 14 21.79 -6.49 -5.71
CA TYR A 14 22.62 -7.09 -4.67
C TYR A 14 22.45 -8.60 -4.68
N ILE A 15 23.56 -9.33 -4.61
CA ILE A 15 23.61 -10.78 -4.79
C ILE A 15 24.32 -11.37 -3.58
N PRO A 16 23.78 -12.42 -2.92
CA PRO A 16 24.49 -13.14 -1.87
C PRO A 16 25.86 -13.64 -2.34
N GLU A 17 26.90 -13.40 -1.54
CA GLU A 17 28.30 -13.72 -1.91
C GLU A 17 28.50 -15.20 -2.28
N ALA A 18 27.81 -16.10 -1.59
CA ALA A 18 27.85 -17.55 -1.84
C ALA A 18 27.58 -17.91 -3.31
N TYR A 19 26.81 -17.10 -4.04
CA TYR A 19 26.43 -17.39 -5.43
C TYR A 19 27.56 -17.19 -6.43
N PHE A 20 28.57 -16.40 -6.08
CA PHE A 20 29.79 -16.26 -6.88
C PHE A 20 30.76 -17.43 -6.70
N GLN A 21 30.58 -18.22 -5.66
CA GLN A 21 31.43 -19.35 -5.29
C GLN A 21 30.74 -20.71 -5.53
N GLY A 22 29.58 -20.72 -6.21
CA GLY A 22 28.79 -21.93 -6.45
C GLY A 22 28.09 -22.48 -5.20
N GLY A 23 27.99 -21.70 -4.13
CA GLY A 23 27.33 -22.06 -2.88
C GLY A 23 25.81 -21.85 -2.89
N SER A 24 25.20 -22.08 -1.73
CA SER A 24 23.77 -21.88 -1.49
C SER A 24 23.52 -21.19 -0.15
N VAL A 25 22.38 -20.51 -0.01
CA VAL A 25 21.90 -19.90 1.23
C VAL A 25 20.45 -20.30 1.41
N ASN A 26 20.10 -20.92 2.54
CA ASN A 26 18.74 -21.41 2.85
C ASN A 26 18.09 -22.25 1.74
N GLY A 27 18.89 -23.06 1.03
CA GLY A 27 18.45 -23.92 -0.06
C GLY A 27 18.34 -23.23 -1.42
N PHE A 28 18.56 -21.92 -1.50
CA PHE A 28 18.63 -21.18 -2.76
C PHE A 28 20.05 -21.11 -3.30
N THR A 29 20.17 -21.28 -4.61
CA THR A 29 21.39 -21.13 -5.41
C THR A 29 21.28 -19.91 -6.32
N LYS A 30 22.37 -19.58 -7.03
CA LYS A 30 22.39 -18.51 -8.03
C LYS A 30 21.25 -18.59 -9.06
N ASP A 31 20.77 -19.78 -9.41
CA ASP A 31 19.77 -19.99 -10.47
C ASP A 31 18.34 -20.12 -9.92
N THR A 32 18.19 -20.30 -8.60
CA THR A 32 16.90 -20.63 -7.97
C THR A 32 16.41 -19.58 -6.98
N ALA A 33 17.31 -18.69 -6.52
CA ALA A 33 17.00 -17.62 -5.59
C ALA A 33 15.87 -16.72 -6.12
N PRO A 34 14.79 -16.49 -5.35
CA PRO A 34 13.81 -15.48 -5.70
C PRO A 34 14.44 -14.09 -5.67
N ILE A 35 13.86 -13.16 -6.44
CA ILE A 35 14.30 -11.77 -6.47
C ILE A 35 13.38 -10.94 -5.59
N PHE A 36 13.89 -10.46 -4.45
CA PHE A 36 13.21 -9.48 -3.62
C PHE A 36 13.29 -8.11 -4.31
N PHE A 37 12.14 -7.50 -4.57
CA PHE A 37 11.99 -6.27 -5.35
C PHE A 37 11.34 -5.16 -4.49
N PRO A 38 12.08 -4.54 -3.57
CA PRO A 38 11.57 -3.45 -2.74
C PRO A 38 11.61 -2.12 -3.48
N ASN A 39 10.68 -1.22 -3.12
CA ASN A 39 10.69 0.17 -3.55
C ASN A 39 10.57 1.12 -2.35
N ASN A 40 11.22 2.30 -2.45
CA ASN A 40 11.25 3.31 -1.38
C ASN A 40 10.24 4.44 -1.58
N VAL A 41 9.17 4.22 -2.36
CA VAL A 41 8.17 5.27 -2.61
C VAL A 41 7.31 5.48 -1.37
N GLY A 42 7.20 6.73 -0.92
CA GLY A 42 6.33 7.16 0.19
C GLY A 42 5.56 8.44 -0.17
N GLY A 43 4.28 8.52 0.19
CA GLY A 43 3.44 9.68 -0.15
C GLY A 43 3.36 10.01 -1.65
N TYR A 44 3.57 8.99 -2.50
CA TYR A 44 3.75 9.10 -3.95
C TYR A 44 4.87 10.04 -4.40
N MET A 45 5.80 10.39 -3.50
CA MET A 45 7.03 11.12 -3.80
C MET A 45 8.07 10.18 -4.44
N PRO A 46 9.09 10.72 -5.12
CA PRO A 46 10.16 9.91 -5.69
C PRO A 46 10.83 9.02 -4.65
N GLY A 47 11.17 7.80 -5.04
CA GLY A 47 11.93 6.86 -4.21
C GLY A 47 13.26 6.54 -4.89
N GLU A 48 14.37 6.72 -4.17
CA GLU A 48 15.67 6.27 -4.66
C GLU A 48 15.81 4.76 -4.56
N ALA A 49 16.66 4.18 -5.41
CA ALA A 49 17.06 2.78 -5.28
C ALA A 49 17.72 2.56 -3.91
N GLY A 50 17.22 1.58 -3.16
CA GLY A 50 17.72 1.26 -1.83
C GLY A 50 19.07 0.57 -1.85
N GLN A 51 19.67 0.46 -0.67
CA GLN A 51 20.92 -0.23 -0.41
C GLN A 51 20.85 -1.03 0.90
N PRO A 52 21.65 -2.10 1.06
CA PRO A 52 21.70 -2.84 2.32
C PRO A 52 22.25 -1.95 3.45
N GLU A 53 21.56 -1.95 4.57
CA GLU A 53 22.00 -1.29 5.80
C GLU A 53 21.95 -2.32 6.93
N THR A 54 23.07 -2.54 7.61
CA THR A 54 23.15 -3.45 8.78
C THR A 54 22.79 -2.76 10.09
N ASP A 55 22.82 -1.43 10.10
CA ASP A 55 22.47 -0.57 11.22
C ASP A 55 21.67 0.63 10.69
N SER A 56 20.36 0.43 10.52
CA SER A 56 19.51 1.43 9.86
C SER A 56 19.21 2.60 10.81
N PRO A 57 19.33 3.85 10.34
CA PRO A 57 19.05 5.03 11.15
C PRO A 57 17.69 4.97 11.86
N GLY A 58 17.70 5.11 13.19
CA GLY A 58 16.51 5.15 14.03
C GLY A 58 16.00 3.79 14.53
N SER A 59 16.37 2.67 13.92
CA SER A 59 15.98 1.33 14.39
C SER A 59 17.11 0.55 15.04
N GLY A 60 18.37 0.83 14.69
CA GLY A 60 19.52 0.06 15.17
C GLY A 60 19.60 -1.35 14.59
N LYS A 61 18.82 -1.65 13.54
CA LYS A 61 18.60 -2.99 13.00
C LYS A 61 18.90 -3.04 11.49
N PRO A 62 19.21 -4.24 10.94
CA PRO A 62 19.31 -4.41 9.51
C PRO A 62 18.00 -4.08 8.79
N ASN A 63 18.07 -3.41 7.63
CA ASN A 63 16.91 -3.17 6.80
C ASN A 63 16.47 -4.43 6.01
N ALA A 64 15.30 -4.37 5.38
CA ALA A 64 14.75 -5.51 4.63
C ALA A 64 15.68 -6.00 3.51
N ILE A 65 16.47 -5.10 2.89
CA ILE A 65 17.45 -5.48 1.86
C ILE A 65 18.57 -6.34 2.47
N ALA A 66 19.14 -5.92 3.59
CA ALA A 66 20.19 -6.67 4.28
C ALA A 66 19.67 -8.04 4.79
N VAL A 67 18.45 -8.09 5.33
CA VAL A 67 17.84 -9.36 5.75
C VAL A 67 17.51 -10.25 4.55
N ALA A 68 17.00 -9.71 3.44
CA ALA A 68 16.75 -10.50 2.23
C ALA A 68 18.04 -11.18 1.73
N LEU A 69 19.16 -10.45 1.70
CA LEU A 69 20.46 -11.01 1.30
C LEU A 69 20.92 -12.11 2.24
N SER A 70 20.78 -11.94 3.56
CA SER A 70 21.16 -12.97 4.53
C SER A 70 20.27 -14.22 4.45
N GLN A 71 19.05 -14.08 3.93
CA GLN A 71 18.11 -15.18 3.70
C GLN A 71 18.28 -15.86 2.33
N GLY A 72 19.22 -15.41 1.48
CA GLY A 72 19.48 -16.02 0.17
C GLY A 72 18.62 -15.47 -0.97
N TYR A 73 18.02 -14.29 -0.81
CA TYR A 73 17.34 -13.62 -1.92
C TYR A 73 18.34 -12.77 -2.69
N VAL A 74 18.22 -12.77 -4.02
CA VAL A 74 18.78 -11.66 -4.81
C VAL A 74 17.90 -10.45 -4.57
N VAL A 75 18.48 -9.27 -4.40
CA VAL A 75 17.71 -8.04 -4.22
C VAL A 75 17.88 -7.17 -5.46
N ALA A 76 16.76 -6.73 -6.04
CA ALA A 76 16.73 -5.73 -7.08
C ALA A 76 15.90 -4.54 -6.58
N SER A 77 16.56 -3.51 -6.04
CA SER A 77 15.88 -2.33 -5.53
C SER A 77 15.83 -1.26 -6.62
N ALA A 78 14.63 -1.01 -7.14
CA ALA A 78 14.41 0.00 -8.17
C ALA A 78 14.05 1.35 -7.56
N GLY A 79 14.66 2.41 -8.08
CA GLY A 79 14.15 3.76 -7.89
C GLY A 79 12.91 3.98 -8.76
N ALA A 80 12.14 5.01 -8.41
CA ALA A 80 10.96 5.42 -9.15
C ALA A 80 10.76 6.93 -9.02
N ARG A 81 10.35 7.58 -10.12
CA ARG A 81 9.89 8.97 -10.09
C ARG A 81 8.64 9.11 -9.22
N GLY A 82 8.31 10.34 -8.84
CA GLY A 82 7.12 10.64 -8.05
C GLY A 82 6.67 12.09 -8.18
N ARG A 83 5.54 12.41 -7.54
CA ARG A 83 4.71 13.59 -7.79
C ARG A 83 5.40 14.96 -7.64
N THR A 84 6.53 15.03 -6.94
CA THR A 84 7.31 16.26 -6.76
C THR A 84 8.20 16.58 -7.96
N GLU A 85 8.45 15.60 -8.84
CA GLU A 85 9.18 15.81 -10.10
C GLU A 85 8.21 16.26 -11.20
N ALA A 86 8.71 17.11 -12.11
CA ALA A 86 7.91 17.64 -13.22
C ALA A 86 7.32 16.52 -14.13
N ASN A 87 8.01 15.39 -14.24
CA ASN A 87 7.64 14.23 -15.04
C ASN A 87 7.27 12.98 -14.19
N GLY A 88 7.02 13.17 -12.89
CA GLY A 88 6.85 12.08 -11.93
C GLY A 88 5.41 11.89 -11.40
N ARG A 89 4.46 12.67 -11.89
CA ARG A 89 3.02 12.51 -11.61
C ARG A 89 2.47 11.21 -12.22
N ALA A 90 1.24 10.83 -11.87
CA ALA A 90 0.64 9.57 -12.32
C ALA A 90 0.67 9.44 -13.86
N PRO A 91 1.06 8.28 -14.43
CA PRO A 91 1.41 7.00 -13.78
C PRO A 91 2.93 6.75 -13.65
N ALA A 92 3.79 7.78 -13.57
CA ALA A 92 5.24 7.62 -13.73
C ALA A 92 5.87 6.57 -12.80
N ALA A 93 5.54 6.58 -11.50
CA ALA A 93 6.13 5.66 -10.52
C ALA A 93 5.88 4.19 -10.86
N ILE A 94 4.64 3.80 -11.17
CA ILE A 94 4.32 2.41 -11.54
C ILE A 94 4.94 2.02 -12.89
N VAL A 95 5.04 2.97 -13.83
CA VAL A 95 5.70 2.72 -15.12
C VAL A 95 7.20 2.44 -14.93
N ASP A 96 7.87 3.16 -14.02
CA ASP A 96 9.29 2.93 -13.70
C ASP A 96 9.49 1.54 -13.08
N LEU A 97 8.67 1.16 -12.11
CA LEU A 97 8.74 -0.15 -11.48
C LEU A 97 8.46 -1.29 -12.48
N LYS A 98 7.49 -1.11 -13.39
CA LYS A 98 7.24 -2.05 -14.49
C LYS A 98 8.44 -2.15 -15.43
N ALA A 99 9.07 -1.04 -15.78
CA ALA A 99 10.25 -1.03 -16.63
C ALA A 99 11.44 -1.78 -15.98
N ALA A 100 11.61 -1.65 -14.66
CA ALA A 100 12.61 -2.38 -13.90
C ALA A 100 12.33 -3.90 -13.88
N VAL A 101 11.08 -4.33 -13.69
CA VAL A 101 10.70 -5.75 -13.81
C VAL A 101 11.00 -6.29 -15.22
N ARG A 102 10.68 -5.52 -16.27
CA ARG A 102 11.00 -5.91 -17.65
C ARG A 102 12.50 -6.04 -17.86
N TYR A 103 13.30 -5.16 -17.27
CA TYR A 103 14.76 -5.26 -17.34
C TYR A 103 15.25 -6.56 -16.69
N LEU A 104 14.78 -6.89 -15.48
CA LEU A 104 15.13 -8.14 -14.80
C LEU A 104 14.76 -9.36 -15.66
N LYS A 105 13.52 -9.41 -16.15
CA LYS A 105 13.04 -10.54 -16.97
C LYS A 105 13.75 -10.68 -18.32
N ALA A 106 14.11 -9.56 -18.95
CA ALA A 106 14.90 -9.59 -20.20
C ALA A 106 16.33 -10.11 -19.99
N ASN A 107 16.85 -10.01 -18.77
CA ASN A 107 18.22 -10.40 -18.42
C ASN A 107 18.28 -11.66 -17.54
N ASP A 108 17.18 -12.40 -17.39
CA ASP A 108 17.06 -13.57 -16.50
C ASP A 108 18.22 -14.57 -16.67
N ALA A 109 18.55 -14.91 -17.91
CA ALA A 109 19.64 -15.84 -18.22
C ALA A 109 21.07 -15.28 -17.95
N GLN A 110 21.21 -13.98 -17.67
CA GLN A 110 22.50 -13.29 -17.53
C GLN A 110 22.76 -12.82 -16.09
N MET A 111 21.82 -12.99 -15.17
CA MET A 111 21.95 -12.56 -13.78
C MET A 111 21.74 -13.70 -12.80
N ALA A 112 22.22 -13.53 -11.57
CA ALA A 112 21.80 -14.39 -10.47
C ALA A 112 20.37 -14.06 -10.06
N GLY A 113 19.66 -15.06 -9.55
CA GLY A 113 18.25 -14.98 -9.20
C GLY A 113 17.35 -15.39 -10.35
N ASN A 114 16.12 -15.75 -10.00
CA ASN A 114 15.10 -16.19 -10.94
C ASN A 114 14.08 -15.06 -11.14
N ALA A 115 14.09 -14.42 -12.31
CA ALA A 115 13.15 -13.36 -12.69
C ALA A 115 11.70 -13.85 -12.88
N GLY A 116 11.49 -15.16 -12.94
CA GLY A 116 10.17 -15.79 -12.78
C GLY A 116 9.66 -15.80 -11.34
N LYS A 117 10.52 -15.53 -10.34
CA LYS A 117 10.21 -15.45 -8.91
C LYS A 117 10.50 -14.07 -8.30
N ILE A 118 10.05 -13.01 -8.99
CA ILE A 118 10.13 -11.63 -8.46
C ILE A 118 9.04 -11.41 -7.41
N ILE A 119 9.42 -10.97 -6.21
CA ILE A 119 8.53 -10.69 -5.09
C ILE A 119 8.61 -9.19 -4.79
N SER A 120 7.57 -8.42 -5.13
CA SER A 120 7.57 -6.98 -4.88
C SER A 120 7.29 -6.66 -3.43
N ASN A 121 7.92 -5.62 -2.88
CA ASN A 121 7.66 -5.14 -1.52
C ASN A 121 7.55 -3.62 -1.48
N GLY A 122 6.71 -3.10 -0.59
CA GLY A 122 6.63 -1.68 -0.32
C GLY A 122 5.65 -1.34 0.79
N THR A 123 5.77 -0.11 1.28
CA THR A 123 5.00 0.45 2.40
C THR A 123 4.25 1.68 1.94
N SER A 124 3.03 1.92 2.45
CA SER A 124 2.26 3.13 2.15
C SER A 124 1.94 3.26 0.64
N ALA A 125 2.29 4.38 0.01
CA ALA A 125 2.24 4.54 -1.45
C ALA A 125 3.10 3.49 -2.19
N GLY A 126 4.26 3.11 -1.65
CA GLY A 126 5.06 2.01 -2.19
C GLY A 126 4.38 0.65 -2.05
N GLY A 127 3.55 0.47 -1.02
CA GLY A 127 2.68 -0.70 -0.86
C GLY A 127 1.54 -0.70 -1.88
N ALA A 128 0.96 0.47 -2.17
CA ALA A 128 -0.01 0.63 -3.25
C ALA A 128 0.60 0.28 -4.62
N LEU A 129 1.83 0.73 -4.87
CA LEU A 129 2.58 0.41 -6.09
C LEU A 129 2.97 -1.06 -6.18
N SER A 130 3.35 -1.71 -5.07
CA SER A 130 3.61 -3.15 -5.01
C SER A 130 2.34 -3.95 -5.36
N ALA A 131 1.19 -3.59 -4.77
CA ALA A 131 -0.10 -4.19 -5.10
C ALA A 131 -0.51 -3.93 -6.56
N LEU A 132 -0.30 -2.72 -7.06
CA LEU A 132 -0.60 -2.37 -8.45
C LEU A 132 0.30 -3.14 -9.42
N LEU A 133 1.58 -3.33 -9.10
CA LEU A 133 2.51 -4.10 -9.92
C LEU A 133 2.03 -5.55 -10.10
N GLY A 134 1.61 -6.22 -9.02
CA GLY A 134 1.08 -7.58 -9.09
C GLY A 134 -0.29 -7.69 -9.75
N THR A 135 -1.20 -6.74 -9.51
CA THR A 135 -2.55 -6.79 -10.12
C THR A 135 -2.53 -6.42 -11.61
N SER A 136 -1.64 -5.53 -12.03
CA SER A 136 -1.59 -4.99 -13.40
C SER A 136 -0.54 -5.64 -14.31
N GLY A 137 -0.04 -6.84 -13.97
CA GLY A 137 0.95 -7.55 -14.78
C GLY A 137 0.52 -7.67 -16.25
N ASN A 138 1.36 -7.15 -17.15
CA ASN A 138 1.16 -7.09 -18.60
C ASN A 138 -0.08 -6.31 -19.06
N ALA A 139 -0.60 -5.40 -18.23
CA ALA A 139 -1.76 -4.59 -18.59
C ALA A 139 -1.42 -3.65 -19.79
N PRO A 140 -2.20 -3.71 -20.90
CA PRO A 140 -1.91 -2.96 -22.13
C PRO A 140 -1.95 -1.44 -21.94
N GLU A 141 -2.66 -0.95 -20.93
CA GLU A 141 -2.78 0.47 -20.58
C GLU A 141 -1.42 1.13 -20.31
N TYR A 142 -0.41 0.36 -19.84
CA TYR A 142 0.94 0.88 -19.59
C TYR A 142 1.86 0.82 -20.82
N ALA A 143 1.47 0.13 -21.89
CA ALA A 143 2.33 -0.11 -23.04
C ALA A 143 2.81 1.18 -23.74
N PRO A 144 1.99 2.24 -23.93
CA PRO A 144 2.46 3.50 -24.50
C PRO A 144 3.57 4.15 -23.65
N TYR A 145 3.42 4.17 -22.33
CA TYR A 145 4.39 4.75 -21.40
C TYR A 145 5.71 3.96 -21.38
N LEU A 146 5.62 2.62 -21.35
CA LEU A 146 6.78 1.74 -21.37
C LEU A 146 7.56 1.83 -22.69
N ARG A 147 6.87 1.96 -23.83
CA ARG A 147 7.50 2.23 -25.13
C ARG A 147 8.19 3.59 -25.16
N ALA A 148 7.57 4.63 -24.60
CA ALA A 148 8.17 5.96 -24.55
C ALA A 148 9.50 5.97 -23.76
N LEU A 149 9.58 5.21 -22.66
CA LEU A 149 10.81 5.00 -21.90
C LEU A 149 11.81 4.03 -22.56
N GLY A 150 11.44 3.38 -23.66
CA GLY A 150 12.25 2.32 -24.27
C GLY A 150 12.57 1.19 -23.29
N ALA A 151 11.58 0.80 -22.47
CA ALA A 151 11.68 -0.33 -21.55
C ALA A 151 12.04 -1.61 -22.30
N ALA A 152 12.71 -2.54 -21.62
CA ALA A 152 13.09 -3.82 -22.22
C ALA A 152 11.86 -4.59 -22.75
N ASN A 153 12.05 -5.35 -23.82
CA ASN A 153 10.98 -6.16 -24.42
C ASN A 153 10.79 -7.48 -23.64
N ALA A 154 10.13 -7.39 -22.49
CA ALA A 154 9.78 -8.52 -21.63
C ALA A 154 8.44 -8.27 -20.94
N THR A 155 7.94 -9.28 -20.22
CA THR A 155 6.74 -9.15 -19.39
C THR A 155 7.01 -8.40 -18.09
N ASP A 156 5.96 -7.87 -17.46
CA ASP A 156 6.02 -7.11 -16.20
C ASP A 156 5.11 -7.65 -15.09
N ASP A 157 4.58 -8.87 -15.23
CA ASP A 157 4.00 -9.61 -14.12
C ASP A 157 5.06 -10.01 -13.07
N VAL A 158 4.66 -10.09 -11.80
CA VAL A 158 5.53 -10.56 -10.70
C VAL A 158 4.98 -11.86 -10.10
N PHE A 159 5.81 -12.59 -9.36
CA PHE A 159 5.43 -13.87 -8.77
C PHE A 159 4.55 -13.70 -7.54
N ALA A 160 4.95 -12.79 -6.65
CA ALA A 160 4.25 -12.51 -5.40
C ALA A 160 4.34 -11.02 -5.02
N VAL A 161 3.43 -10.58 -4.15
CA VAL A 161 3.35 -9.22 -3.63
C VAL A 161 3.39 -9.25 -2.11
N SER A 162 4.29 -8.47 -1.53
CA SER A 162 4.20 -7.98 -0.16
C SER A 162 3.80 -6.50 -0.19
N ALA A 163 2.77 -6.13 0.56
CA ALA A 163 2.27 -4.76 0.65
C ALA A 163 1.91 -4.40 2.08
N TYR A 164 2.66 -3.46 2.66
CA TYR A 164 2.36 -2.85 3.95
C TYR A 164 1.54 -1.57 3.73
N CYS A 165 0.44 -1.45 4.49
CA CYS A 165 -0.50 -0.34 4.51
C CYS A 165 -0.74 0.32 3.13
N PRO A 166 -1.16 -0.44 2.10
CA PRO A 166 -1.23 0.08 0.73
C PRO A 166 -2.24 1.23 0.62
N ILE A 167 -1.75 2.44 0.35
CA ILE A 167 -2.57 3.64 0.12
C ILE A 167 -3.08 3.65 -1.34
N THR A 168 -3.93 2.67 -1.66
CA THR A 168 -4.54 2.47 -2.97
C THR A 168 -6.02 2.87 -2.97
N ASN A 169 -6.74 2.64 -4.08
CA ASN A 169 -8.18 2.90 -4.20
C ASN A 169 -8.57 4.35 -3.86
N LEU A 170 -7.71 5.29 -4.28
CA LEU A 170 -7.72 6.69 -3.85
C LEU A 170 -9.06 7.37 -4.13
N GLU A 171 -9.70 7.07 -5.27
CA GLU A 171 -10.97 7.67 -5.68
C GLU A 171 -12.18 7.25 -4.81
N HIS A 172 -11.98 6.28 -3.92
CA HIS A 172 -12.95 5.84 -2.92
C HIS A 172 -12.43 5.98 -1.47
N ALA A 173 -11.18 6.42 -1.29
CA ALA A 173 -10.51 6.45 0.00
C ALA A 173 -11.10 7.52 0.93
N ASP A 174 -11.57 8.65 0.41
CA ASP A 174 -12.28 9.66 1.21
C ASP A 174 -13.57 9.11 1.82
N ALA A 175 -14.38 8.43 1.01
CA ALA A 175 -15.63 7.82 1.50
C ALA A 175 -15.34 6.73 2.55
N ALA A 176 -14.29 5.93 2.34
CA ALA A 176 -13.85 4.92 3.31
C ALA A 176 -13.35 5.56 4.62
N TYR A 177 -12.56 6.64 4.52
CA TYR A 177 -12.04 7.37 5.68
C TYR A 177 -13.17 7.94 6.53
N GLU A 178 -14.15 8.56 5.89
CA GLU A 178 -15.30 9.13 6.59
C GLU A 178 -16.30 8.07 7.06
N TRP A 179 -16.37 6.89 6.43
CA TRP A 179 -17.08 5.75 7.02
C TRP A 179 -16.49 5.31 8.36
N GLN A 180 -15.16 5.32 8.49
CA GLN A 180 -14.48 4.95 9.73
C GLN A 180 -14.49 6.08 10.77
N PHE A 181 -14.24 7.33 10.37
CA PHE A 181 -13.94 8.43 11.30
C PHE A 181 -14.98 9.56 11.38
N ASN A 182 -16.12 9.47 10.68
CA ASN A 182 -17.20 10.46 10.86
C ASN A 182 -17.72 10.43 12.32
N GLY A 183 -17.85 11.62 12.91
CA GLY A 183 -18.14 11.78 14.35
C GLY A 183 -16.91 11.79 15.25
N VAL A 184 -15.71 11.46 14.73
CA VAL A 184 -14.42 11.74 15.37
C VAL A 184 -13.93 13.08 14.82
N ASN A 185 -14.15 14.18 15.55
CA ASN A 185 -13.89 15.53 15.05
C ASN A 185 -12.50 16.05 15.41
N ASP A 186 -11.93 15.61 16.52
CA ASP A 186 -10.55 15.93 16.87
C ASP A 186 -9.60 15.07 16.05
N TYR A 187 -8.57 15.70 15.49
CA TYR A 187 -7.54 15.03 14.72
C TYR A 187 -6.16 15.28 15.31
N GLU A 188 -5.28 14.30 15.14
CA GLU A 188 -3.86 14.40 15.45
C GLU A 188 -3.05 13.97 14.23
N LYS A 189 -2.29 14.90 13.64
CA LYS A 189 -1.41 14.64 12.50
C LYS A 189 0.04 14.90 12.83
N ILE A 190 0.94 14.22 12.12
CA ILE A 190 2.37 14.55 12.15
C ILE A 190 2.62 15.54 11.01
N ASP A 191 2.99 16.76 11.38
CA ASP A 191 3.52 17.74 10.44
C ASP A 191 5.02 17.50 10.27
N ILE A 192 5.46 17.43 9.01
CA ILE A 192 6.85 17.14 8.66
C ILE A 192 7.42 18.41 8.03
N ALA A 193 8.33 19.06 8.74
CA ALA A 193 9.04 20.23 8.25
C ALA A 193 10.54 19.92 8.11
N MET A 194 11.16 20.44 7.06
CA MET A 194 12.61 20.50 6.95
C MET A 194 13.10 21.78 7.63
N LEU A 195 13.79 21.63 8.76
CA LEU A 195 14.45 22.73 9.48
C LEU A 195 15.94 22.37 9.59
N ASP A 196 16.80 23.22 9.05
CA ASP A 196 18.27 23.07 9.09
C ASP A 196 18.78 21.69 8.61
N TYR A 197 18.26 21.21 7.47
CA TYR A 197 18.59 19.90 6.88
C TYR A 197 18.23 18.68 7.74
N HIS A 198 17.50 18.87 8.84
CA HIS A 198 16.92 17.81 9.64
C HIS A 198 15.39 17.76 9.46
N VAL A 199 14.86 16.54 9.35
CA VAL A 199 13.42 16.30 9.32
C VAL A 199 12.87 16.44 10.74
N GLN A 200 12.13 17.51 11.02
CA GLN A 200 11.37 17.63 12.26
C GLN A 200 9.96 17.06 12.06
N ARG A 201 9.56 16.19 12.99
CA ARG A 201 8.20 15.65 13.09
C ARG A 201 7.52 16.30 14.27
N LYS A 202 6.48 17.09 14.01
CA LYS A 202 5.70 17.76 15.06
C LYS A 202 4.28 17.25 15.06
N THR A 203 3.82 16.78 16.22
CA THR A 203 2.42 16.45 16.42
C THR A 203 1.59 17.73 16.42
N VAL A 204 0.62 17.81 15.51
CA VAL A 204 -0.36 18.89 15.41
C VAL A 204 -1.73 18.33 15.73
N ARG A 205 -2.38 18.93 16.72
CA ARG A 205 -3.76 18.63 17.11
C ARG A 205 -4.68 19.73 16.62
N GLY A 206 -5.88 19.36 16.22
CA GLY A 206 -6.93 20.30 15.89
C GLY A 206 -8.29 19.62 15.89
N THR A 207 -9.32 20.42 15.60
CA THR A 207 -10.69 19.94 15.48
C THR A 207 -11.19 20.30 14.10
N GLN A 208 -11.95 19.39 13.47
CA GLN A 208 -12.55 19.65 12.17
C GLN A 208 -13.45 20.89 12.21
N THR A 209 -13.37 21.72 11.17
CA THR A 209 -14.26 22.86 11.01
C THR A 209 -15.69 22.41 10.71
N ALA A 210 -16.67 23.31 10.87
CA ALA A 210 -18.06 23.01 10.50
C ALA A 210 -18.20 22.55 9.04
N GLU A 211 -17.41 23.12 8.14
CA GLU A 211 -17.40 22.73 6.73
C GLU A 211 -16.79 21.34 6.53
N GLN A 212 -15.69 21.02 7.21
CA GLN A 212 -15.10 19.68 7.17
C GLN A 212 -16.06 18.62 7.74
N ILE A 213 -16.80 18.93 8.81
CA ILE A 213 -17.85 18.06 9.35
C ILE A 213 -18.97 17.85 8.31
N ARG A 214 -19.41 18.90 7.61
CA ARG A 214 -20.40 18.80 6.53
C ARG A 214 -19.92 17.89 5.39
N LEU A 215 -18.64 18.04 4.99
CA LEU A 215 -18.03 17.20 3.95
C LEU A 215 -17.92 15.74 4.42
N SER A 216 -17.52 15.52 5.67
CA SER A 216 -17.49 14.20 6.32
C SER A 216 -18.85 13.48 6.26
N ASP A 217 -19.93 14.18 6.63
CA ASP A 217 -21.30 13.65 6.56
C ASP A 217 -21.75 13.30 5.14
N GLY A 218 -21.27 14.05 4.14
CA GLY A 218 -21.51 13.77 2.73
C GLY A 218 -20.76 12.53 2.25
N LEU A 219 -19.47 12.46 2.50
CA LEU A 219 -18.58 11.37 2.07
C LEU A 219 -18.97 10.02 2.68
N LYS A 220 -19.30 9.97 3.98
CA LYS A 220 -19.74 8.74 4.65
C LYS A 220 -20.91 8.07 3.93
N LYS A 221 -21.86 8.86 3.40
CA LYS A 221 -23.07 8.35 2.72
C LYS A 221 -22.75 7.67 1.39
N LEU A 222 -21.60 7.97 0.78
CA LEU A 222 -21.20 7.39 -0.50
C LEU A 222 -20.65 5.97 -0.35
N PHE A 223 -20.05 5.66 0.81
CA PHE A 223 -19.29 4.42 0.99
C PHE A 223 -20.14 3.14 0.92
N PRO A 224 -21.35 3.07 1.53
CA PRO A 224 -22.17 1.85 1.44
C PRO A 224 -22.52 1.43 0.01
N ALA A 225 -22.87 2.40 -0.84
CA ALA A 225 -23.19 2.13 -2.24
C ALA A 225 -21.97 1.57 -2.99
N TYR A 226 -20.78 2.13 -2.73
CA TYR A 226 -19.54 1.63 -3.30
C TYR A 226 -19.25 0.19 -2.87
N VAL A 227 -19.24 -0.12 -1.57
CA VAL A 227 -18.99 -1.49 -1.07
C VAL A 227 -19.97 -2.50 -1.67
N ASN A 228 -21.26 -2.16 -1.68
CA ASN A 228 -22.31 -3.04 -2.21
C ASN A 228 -22.16 -3.29 -3.73
N SER A 229 -21.64 -2.30 -4.48
CA SER A 229 -21.42 -2.42 -5.93
C SER A 229 -20.35 -3.44 -6.30
N LEU A 230 -19.37 -3.66 -5.41
CA LEU A 230 -18.27 -4.60 -5.64
C LEU A 230 -18.71 -6.06 -5.54
N LYS A 231 -19.85 -6.34 -4.88
CA LYS A 231 -20.43 -7.69 -4.71
C LYS A 231 -19.44 -8.73 -4.16
N LEU A 232 -18.50 -8.28 -3.32
CA LEU A 232 -17.45 -9.12 -2.76
C LEU A 232 -18.01 -10.09 -1.72
N LYS A 233 -17.39 -11.26 -1.61
CA LYS A 233 -17.69 -12.26 -0.59
C LYS A 233 -16.43 -12.57 0.21
N ASN A 234 -16.58 -12.88 1.49
CA ASN A 234 -15.47 -13.44 2.27
C ASN A 234 -15.26 -14.93 1.96
N ALA A 235 -14.25 -15.54 2.60
CA ALA A 235 -13.90 -16.95 2.39
C ALA A 235 -15.04 -17.93 2.72
N GLN A 236 -15.99 -17.54 3.57
CA GLN A 236 -17.18 -18.34 3.91
C GLN A 236 -18.34 -18.13 2.92
N GLY A 237 -18.15 -17.34 1.86
CA GLY A 237 -19.18 -17.04 0.86
C GLY A 237 -20.21 -15.99 1.31
N VAL A 238 -20.01 -15.34 2.46
CA VAL A 238 -20.89 -14.28 2.95
C VAL A 238 -20.68 -13.03 2.09
N LEU A 239 -21.77 -12.50 1.53
CA LEU A 239 -21.74 -11.25 0.79
C LEU A 239 -21.42 -10.08 1.72
N MET A 240 -20.43 -9.28 1.34
CA MET A 240 -19.99 -8.09 2.07
C MET A 240 -20.86 -6.90 1.68
N THR A 241 -21.70 -6.46 2.60
CA THR A 241 -22.65 -5.35 2.38
C THR A 241 -22.66 -4.37 3.54
N LEU A 242 -23.07 -3.14 3.25
CA LEU A 242 -23.37 -2.10 4.22
C LEU A 242 -24.78 -1.53 3.96
N ASP A 243 -25.52 -1.24 5.03
CA ASP A 243 -26.77 -0.50 5.00
C ASP A 243 -26.52 1.02 4.88
N LYS A 244 -27.60 1.80 4.83
CA LYS A 244 -27.54 3.28 4.74
C LYS A 244 -26.81 3.95 5.91
N ASN A 245 -26.67 3.27 7.05
CA ASN A 245 -26.00 3.77 8.24
C ASN A 245 -24.53 3.31 8.30
N GLY A 246 -24.06 2.52 7.32
CA GLY A 246 -22.72 1.96 7.30
C GLY A 246 -22.53 0.73 8.18
N ASN A 247 -23.61 0.03 8.54
CA ASN A 247 -23.55 -1.25 9.27
C ASN A 247 -23.81 -2.44 8.34
N GLY A 248 -23.24 -3.60 8.64
CA GLY A 248 -23.50 -4.82 7.87
C GLY A 248 -22.36 -5.82 7.96
N SER A 249 -22.41 -6.86 7.12
CA SER A 249 -21.43 -7.94 7.10
C SER A 249 -20.00 -7.46 6.83
N PHE A 250 -19.83 -6.37 6.06
CA PHE A 250 -18.49 -5.80 5.82
C PHE A 250 -17.90 -5.17 7.10
N LYS A 251 -18.71 -4.44 7.88
CA LYS A 251 -18.30 -3.90 9.19
C LYS A 251 -17.95 -5.04 10.15
N ALA A 252 -18.82 -6.04 10.24
CA ALA A 252 -18.62 -7.21 11.11
C ALA A 252 -17.35 -8.01 10.75
N GLN A 253 -16.99 -8.06 9.46
CA GLN A 253 -15.74 -8.67 9.02
C GLN A 253 -14.51 -7.93 9.58
N ILE A 254 -14.50 -6.59 9.56
CA ILE A 254 -13.40 -5.81 10.14
C ILE A 254 -13.37 -5.94 11.66
N GLU A 255 -14.52 -5.93 12.33
CA GLU A 255 -14.62 -6.18 13.79
C GLU A 255 -14.04 -7.55 14.16
N SER A 256 -14.34 -8.60 13.38
CA SER A 256 -13.75 -9.92 13.58
C SER A 256 -12.23 -9.91 13.44
N MET A 257 -11.70 -9.17 12.46
CA MET A 257 -10.25 -9.06 12.24
C MET A 257 -9.54 -8.28 13.36
N LEU A 258 -10.14 -7.20 13.85
CA LEU A 258 -9.65 -6.47 15.02
C LEU A 258 -9.66 -7.36 16.27
N ALA A 259 -10.72 -8.15 16.47
CA ALA A 259 -10.78 -9.11 17.57
C ALA A 259 -9.71 -10.21 17.45
N GLN A 260 -9.41 -10.69 16.24
CA GLN A 260 -8.33 -11.67 16.00
C GLN A 260 -6.94 -11.08 16.29
N SER A 261 -6.71 -9.84 15.84
CA SER A 261 -5.49 -9.07 16.15
C SER A 261 -5.29 -8.91 17.66
N ALA A 262 -6.33 -8.48 18.38
CA ALA A 262 -6.35 -8.39 19.84
C ALA A 262 -6.10 -9.75 20.51
N GLN A 263 -6.74 -10.82 20.03
CA GLN A 263 -6.57 -12.15 20.60
C GLN A 263 -5.14 -12.65 20.48
N LYS A 264 -4.46 -12.39 19.36
CA LYS A 264 -3.03 -12.71 19.18
C LYS A 264 -2.19 -11.95 20.21
N ALA A 265 -2.38 -10.65 20.33
CA ALA A 265 -1.66 -9.82 21.30
C ALA A 265 -1.88 -10.27 22.76
N LEU A 266 -3.12 -10.62 23.12
CA LEU A 266 -3.45 -11.18 24.43
C LEU A 266 -2.73 -12.51 24.68
N GLY A 267 -2.67 -13.38 23.67
CA GLY A 267 -1.92 -14.65 23.73
C GLY A 267 -0.41 -14.47 23.85
N GLU A 268 0.13 -13.36 23.35
CA GLU A 268 1.52 -12.92 23.52
C GLU A 268 1.77 -12.20 24.86
N GLY A 269 0.76 -12.13 25.74
CA GLY A 269 0.89 -11.56 27.08
C GLY A 269 0.72 -10.03 27.17
N LYS A 270 0.20 -9.38 26.13
CA LYS A 270 -0.13 -7.94 26.19
C LYS A 270 -1.34 -7.69 27.09
N ASP A 271 -1.26 -6.66 27.93
CA ASP A 271 -2.40 -6.19 28.71
C ASP A 271 -3.33 -5.35 27.83
N LEU A 272 -4.56 -5.85 27.65
CA LEU A 272 -5.61 -5.22 26.85
C LEU A 272 -6.75 -4.65 27.71
N SER A 273 -6.60 -4.59 29.04
CA SER A 273 -7.64 -4.12 29.96
C SER A 273 -8.08 -2.67 29.70
N GLY A 274 -7.18 -1.83 29.17
CA GLY A 274 -7.50 -0.46 28.77
C GLY A 274 -8.21 -0.31 27.42
N GLN A 275 -8.41 -1.41 26.68
CA GLN A 275 -9.02 -1.39 25.35
C GLN A 275 -10.55 -1.48 25.46
N THR A 276 -11.20 -0.36 25.77
CA THR A 276 -12.66 -0.31 26.04
C THR A 276 -13.55 -0.61 24.84
N TRP A 277 -12.97 -0.64 23.64
CA TRP A 277 -13.64 -1.04 22.39
C TRP A 277 -13.65 -2.56 22.19
N LEU A 278 -13.02 -3.34 23.08
CA LEU A 278 -13.04 -4.80 23.09
C LEU A 278 -13.94 -5.33 24.21
N THR A 279 -14.62 -6.45 23.94
CA THR A 279 -15.21 -7.30 24.98
C THR A 279 -14.30 -8.50 25.22
N ILE A 280 -13.70 -8.60 26.40
CA ILE A 280 -12.78 -9.68 26.78
C ILE A 280 -13.36 -10.46 27.96
N GLU A 281 -13.53 -11.77 27.79
CA GLU A 281 -14.07 -12.67 28.81
C GLU A 281 -13.18 -13.91 28.94
N ASN A 282 -12.74 -14.23 30.16
CA ASN A 282 -11.94 -15.43 30.44
C ASN A 282 -10.72 -15.59 29.52
N GLY A 283 -9.99 -14.51 29.27
CA GLY A 283 -8.81 -14.51 28.39
C GLY A 283 -9.12 -14.66 26.90
N LYS A 284 -10.39 -14.48 26.49
CA LYS A 284 -10.81 -14.53 25.08
C LYS A 284 -11.45 -13.21 24.65
N VAL A 285 -11.02 -12.70 23.51
CA VAL A 285 -11.67 -11.55 22.85
C VAL A 285 -12.95 -12.05 22.17
N LYS A 286 -14.10 -11.55 22.62
CA LYS A 286 -15.42 -11.95 22.15
C LYS A 286 -15.95 -11.07 21.03
N ALA A 287 -15.65 -9.78 21.11
CA ALA A 287 -16.13 -8.79 20.17
C ALA A 287 -15.19 -7.57 20.15
N ALA A 288 -15.22 -6.86 19.02
CA ALA A 288 -14.69 -5.51 18.88
C ALA A 288 -15.84 -4.60 18.40
N ASP A 289 -15.94 -3.40 18.95
CA ASP A 289 -16.85 -2.36 18.48
C ASP A 289 -16.08 -1.41 17.55
N PHE A 290 -16.41 -1.43 16.26
CA PHE A 290 -15.70 -0.62 15.27
C PHE A 290 -15.84 0.89 15.52
N SER A 291 -16.99 1.35 16.02
CA SER A 291 -17.21 2.76 16.29
C SER A 291 -16.40 3.23 17.50
N ALA A 292 -16.37 2.44 18.57
CA ALA A 292 -15.56 2.71 19.74
C ALA A 292 -14.05 2.62 19.43
N TYR A 293 -13.67 1.67 18.58
CA TYR A 293 -12.31 1.54 18.07
C TYR A 293 -11.89 2.79 17.28
N ALA A 294 -12.74 3.32 16.40
CA ALA A 294 -12.45 4.54 15.65
C ALA A 294 -12.23 5.76 16.56
N GLN A 295 -12.99 5.86 17.66
CA GLN A 295 -12.79 6.88 18.69
C GLN A 295 -11.48 6.68 19.46
N PHE A 296 -11.15 5.43 19.78
CA PHE A 296 -9.91 5.07 20.49
C PHE A 296 -8.66 5.40 19.67
N VAL A 297 -8.60 4.93 18.42
CA VAL A 297 -7.43 5.11 17.56
C VAL A 297 -7.28 6.56 17.10
N GLY A 298 -8.41 7.27 16.97
CA GLY A 298 -8.49 8.69 16.65
C GLY A 298 -8.33 8.99 15.16
N ARG A 299 -8.69 10.20 14.76
CA ARG A 299 -8.57 10.70 13.38
C ARG A 299 -7.18 11.30 13.15
N GLN A 300 -6.63 11.11 11.95
CA GLN A 300 -5.37 11.75 11.54
C GLN A 300 -5.59 12.85 10.49
N LYS A 301 -6.47 12.61 9.51
CA LYS A 301 -6.70 13.52 8.38
C LYS A 301 -8.04 14.24 8.49
N THR A 302 -8.09 15.50 8.09
CA THR A 302 -9.34 16.26 7.95
C THR A 302 -10.13 15.78 6.75
N ALA A 303 -11.44 16.06 6.68
CA ALA A 303 -12.26 15.73 5.52
C ALA A 303 -12.19 16.80 4.42
N PRO A 304 -12.03 16.43 3.13
CA PRO A 304 -11.67 15.10 2.63
C PRO A 304 -10.20 14.77 2.95
N ALA A 305 -9.90 13.50 3.19
CA ALA A 305 -8.59 13.02 3.63
C ALA A 305 -7.57 12.90 2.49
N PHE A 306 -8.03 12.74 1.24
CA PHE A 306 -7.19 12.50 0.07
C PHE A 306 -7.49 13.50 -1.05
N ASP A 307 -8.72 13.66 -1.51
CA ASP A 307 -9.06 14.66 -2.53
C ASP A 307 -9.47 15.97 -1.87
N GLY A 308 -8.50 16.76 -1.43
CA GLY A 308 -8.76 18.03 -0.73
C GLY A 308 -9.53 19.00 -1.62
N VAL A 309 -10.59 19.60 -1.09
CA VAL A 309 -11.40 20.60 -1.83
C VAL A 309 -10.61 21.84 -2.23
N ASP A 310 -9.46 22.08 -1.60
CA ASP A 310 -8.51 23.15 -1.89
C ASP A 310 -7.29 22.72 -2.73
N LEU A 311 -7.27 21.46 -3.21
CA LEU A 311 -6.18 20.85 -3.98
C LEU A 311 -4.83 20.76 -3.23
N SER A 312 -4.83 20.84 -1.90
CA SER A 312 -3.59 20.94 -1.10
C SER A 312 -2.92 19.60 -0.79
N THR A 313 -3.56 18.46 -1.07
CA THR A 313 -3.03 17.15 -0.66
C THR A 313 -1.94 16.63 -1.60
N GLY A 314 -1.18 15.65 -1.13
CA GLY A 314 -0.22 14.94 -1.97
C GLY A 314 -0.90 14.21 -3.13
N GLU A 315 -2.07 13.64 -2.90
CA GLU A 315 -2.84 12.91 -3.90
C GLU A 315 -3.41 13.85 -4.98
N ASN A 316 -3.83 15.07 -4.63
CA ASN A 316 -4.19 16.08 -5.64
C ASN A 316 -3.00 16.38 -6.55
N ASN A 317 -1.80 16.52 -6.00
CA ASN A 317 -0.57 16.75 -6.76
C ASN A 317 -0.14 15.52 -7.59
N LEU A 318 -0.35 14.29 -7.09
CA LEU A 318 -0.13 13.05 -7.85
C LEU A 318 -0.94 13.04 -9.16
N PHE A 319 -2.19 13.48 -9.08
CA PHE A 319 -3.13 13.52 -10.22
C PHE A 319 -3.07 14.81 -11.04
N GLY A 320 -2.10 15.69 -10.77
CA GLY A 320 -1.73 16.76 -11.70
C GLY A 320 -1.11 16.22 -13.00
N ASP A 321 -0.69 17.13 -13.87
CA ASP A 321 0.03 16.82 -15.10
C ASP A 321 1.12 17.87 -15.38
N ALA A 322 1.65 17.91 -16.61
CA ALA A 322 2.70 18.87 -16.98
C ALA A 322 2.22 20.34 -16.99
N GLN A 323 0.91 20.57 -17.11
CA GLN A 323 0.31 21.91 -17.21
C GLN A 323 -0.38 22.35 -15.92
N THR A 324 -0.83 21.38 -15.10
CA THR A 324 -1.63 21.63 -13.90
C THR A 324 -1.00 20.90 -12.72
N GLN A 325 -0.55 21.65 -11.71
CA GLN A 325 0.20 21.07 -10.59
C GLN A 325 -0.59 20.03 -9.78
N ALA A 326 -1.90 20.25 -9.62
CA ALA A 326 -2.79 19.44 -8.81
C ALA A 326 -4.20 19.43 -9.42
N LYS A 327 -4.90 18.29 -9.31
CA LYS A 327 -6.27 18.12 -9.80
C LYS A 327 -7.11 17.35 -8.79
N HIS A 328 -8.43 17.54 -8.86
CA HIS A 328 -9.36 16.62 -8.21
C HIS A 328 -9.33 15.26 -8.92
N PHE A 329 -9.69 14.21 -8.21
CA PHE A 329 -9.79 12.85 -8.75
C PHE A 329 -11.07 12.13 -8.31
N THR A 330 -11.96 12.85 -7.62
CA THR A 330 -13.30 12.42 -7.24
C THR A 330 -14.34 13.45 -7.69
N ALA A 331 -15.54 12.98 -8.03
CA ALA A 331 -16.66 13.86 -8.34
C ALA A 331 -17.10 14.69 -7.12
N PHE A 332 -16.98 14.13 -5.90
CA PHE A 332 -17.39 14.80 -4.68
C PHE A 332 -16.57 16.07 -4.42
N SER A 333 -15.24 15.95 -4.43
CA SER A 333 -14.38 17.11 -4.15
C SER A 333 -14.38 18.12 -5.29
N ALA A 334 -14.49 17.68 -6.55
CA ALA A 334 -14.67 18.60 -7.68
C ALA A 334 -15.94 19.47 -7.54
N GLN A 335 -17.05 18.90 -7.07
CA GLN A 335 -18.31 19.64 -6.84
C GLN A 335 -18.26 20.56 -5.61
N ASN A 336 -17.38 20.26 -4.64
CA ASN A 336 -17.20 21.05 -3.42
C ASN A 336 -15.92 21.89 -3.45
N SER A 337 -15.30 22.05 -4.62
CA SER A 337 -14.01 22.72 -4.75
C SER A 337 -14.06 24.16 -4.27
N THR A 338 -13.04 24.57 -3.51
CA THR A 338 -12.84 25.96 -3.10
C THR A 338 -11.97 26.74 -4.11
N ILE A 339 -11.42 26.04 -5.12
CA ILE A 339 -10.55 26.62 -6.14
C ILE A 339 -11.36 26.82 -7.44
N SER A 340 -11.55 28.08 -7.82
CA SER A 340 -12.23 28.41 -9.08
C SER A 340 -11.46 27.87 -10.29
N GLY A 341 -12.14 27.17 -11.19
CA GLY A 341 -11.52 26.57 -12.37
C GLY A 341 -10.67 25.32 -12.10
N ALA A 342 -10.79 24.72 -10.90
CA ALA A 342 -10.11 23.46 -10.58
C ALA A 342 -10.43 22.38 -11.62
N GLN A 343 -9.38 21.73 -12.13
CA GLN A 343 -9.52 20.62 -13.06
C GLN A 343 -9.71 19.30 -12.32
N THR A 344 -10.32 18.34 -13.00
CA THR A 344 -10.40 16.94 -12.57
C THR A 344 -9.50 16.09 -13.45
N ALA A 345 -8.75 15.17 -12.86
CA ALA A 345 -7.95 14.19 -13.58
C ALA A 345 -8.85 13.30 -14.45
N ASP A 346 -8.32 12.88 -15.60
CA ASP A 346 -9.07 12.01 -16.47
C ASP A 346 -9.28 10.62 -15.82
N ALA A 347 -10.43 10.02 -16.09
CA ALA A 347 -10.80 8.75 -15.47
C ALA A 347 -9.83 7.61 -15.83
N ALA A 348 -9.14 7.68 -16.98
CA ALA A 348 -8.15 6.68 -17.36
C ALA A 348 -6.91 6.76 -16.47
N THR A 349 -6.39 7.96 -16.20
CA THR A 349 -5.26 8.19 -15.27
C THR A 349 -5.59 7.74 -13.85
N VAL A 350 -6.79 8.03 -13.35
CA VAL A 350 -7.25 7.53 -12.05
C VAL A 350 -7.32 6.00 -12.06
N ARG A 351 -7.94 5.41 -13.09
CA ARG A 351 -8.10 3.96 -13.24
C ARG A 351 -6.77 3.22 -13.20
N ILE A 352 -5.76 3.69 -13.92
CA ILE A 352 -4.44 3.04 -14.00
C ILE A 352 -3.58 3.22 -12.72
N MET A 353 -4.06 3.93 -11.71
CA MET A 353 -3.41 4.04 -10.40
C MET A 353 -4.08 3.21 -9.30
N ASN A 354 -5.20 2.56 -9.59
CA ASN A 354 -5.94 1.77 -8.62
C ASN A 354 -5.77 0.26 -8.86
N ALA A 355 -5.16 -0.44 -7.90
CA ALA A 355 -4.93 -1.88 -7.96
C ALA A 355 -6.22 -2.70 -8.09
N MET A 356 -7.35 -2.18 -7.60
CA MET A 356 -8.66 -2.86 -7.70
C MET A 356 -9.12 -3.08 -9.14
N ASN A 357 -8.66 -2.25 -10.08
CA ASN A 357 -9.15 -2.24 -11.47
C ASN A 357 -8.56 -3.33 -12.37
N PHE A 358 -7.49 -3.99 -11.93
CA PHE A 358 -6.73 -4.96 -12.74
C PHE A 358 -6.78 -6.39 -12.22
N ILE A 359 -7.44 -6.61 -11.07
CA ILE A 359 -7.55 -7.95 -10.48
C ILE A 359 -8.32 -8.87 -11.44
N LYS A 360 -7.67 -9.98 -11.79
CA LYS A 360 -8.17 -11.01 -12.70
C LYS A 360 -7.73 -12.39 -12.25
N GLN A 361 -8.41 -13.42 -12.73
CA GLN A 361 -7.92 -14.80 -12.61
C GLN A 361 -6.59 -14.96 -13.38
N GLY A 362 -5.68 -15.81 -12.88
CA GLY A 362 -4.32 -15.95 -13.44
C GLY A 362 -3.41 -14.72 -13.20
N GLY A 363 -2.16 -14.74 -13.66
CA GLY A 363 -1.16 -13.72 -13.31
C GLY A 363 -0.55 -13.96 -11.92
N THR A 364 -0.12 -12.92 -11.21
CA THR A 364 0.41 -13.01 -9.83
C THR A 364 -0.58 -13.71 -8.90
N GLN A 365 -0.13 -14.71 -8.14
CA GLN A 365 -1.01 -15.57 -7.33
C GLN A 365 -0.93 -15.32 -5.82
N HIS A 366 0.23 -14.89 -5.33
CA HIS A 366 0.50 -14.82 -3.90
C HIS A 366 0.58 -13.38 -3.42
N TYR A 367 -0.24 -13.04 -2.42
CA TYR A 367 -0.30 -11.71 -1.84
C TYR A 367 -0.19 -11.80 -0.32
N ARG A 368 0.74 -11.05 0.25
CA ARG A 368 0.84 -10.78 1.69
C ARG A 368 0.53 -9.31 1.91
N ILE A 369 -0.52 -9.04 2.66
CA ILE A 369 -0.97 -7.68 2.95
C ILE A 369 -0.97 -7.50 4.47
N ARG A 370 -0.44 -6.37 4.94
CA ARG A 370 -0.53 -5.98 6.35
C ARG A 370 -0.98 -4.53 6.42
N ALA A 371 -1.90 -4.20 7.31
CA ALA A 371 -2.21 -2.82 7.66
C ALA A 371 -2.28 -2.75 9.18
N GLY A 372 -1.39 -1.99 9.81
CA GLY A 372 -1.36 -1.90 11.27
C GLY A 372 -2.71 -1.44 11.81
N GLU A 373 -3.20 -2.02 12.91
CA GLU A 373 -4.50 -1.60 13.42
C GLU A 373 -4.47 -0.16 13.95
N ASN A 374 -3.32 0.37 14.39
CA ASN A 374 -3.18 1.77 14.79
C ASN A 374 -2.80 2.68 13.61
N ASP A 375 -2.78 2.16 12.38
CA ASP A 375 -2.55 2.96 11.17
C ASP A 375 -3.82 3.75 10.81
N ARG A 376 -3.69 5.08 10.74
CA ARG A 376 -4.78 6.02 10.51
C ARG A 376 -4.55 6.84 9.24
N ASP A 377 -3.57 6.49 8.42
CA ASP A 377 -3.28 7.16 7.16
C ASP A 377 -4.35 6.87 6.09
N THR A 378 -5.03 5.74 6.21
CA THR A 378 -6.25 5.40 5.45
C THR A 378 -7.19 4.55 6.31
N SER A 379 -8.43 4.34 5.86
CA SER A 379 -9.34 3.40 6.54
C SER A 379 -8.87 1.96 6.38
N LEU A 380 -9.05 1.15 7.42
CA LEU A 380 -8.83 -0.31 7.36
C LEU A 380 -9.64 -0.97 6.22
N ALA A 381 -10.76 -0.37 5.84
CA ALA A 381 -11.58 -0.83 4.74
C ALA A 381 -10.83 -0.87 3.40
N VAL A 382 -9.85 0.01 3.15
CA VAL A 382 -9.13 0.06 1.87
C VAL A 382 -8.34 -1.23 1.65
N SER A 383 -7.55 -1.66 2.65
CA SER A 383 -6.77 -2.89 2.54
C SER A 383 -7.64 -4.15 2.60
N GLN A 384 -8.74 -4.12 3.37
CA GLN A 384 -9.71 -5.23 3.41
C GLN A 384 -10.45 -5.41 2.07
N LEU A 385 -10.85 -4.32 1.41
CA LEU A 385 -11.48 -4.41 0.08
C LEU A 385 -10.51 -4.97 -0.96
N LEU A 386 -9.24 -4.58 -0.93
CA LEU A 386 -8.20 -5.16 -1.78
C LEU A 386 -8.06 -6.67 -1.53
N ALA A 387 -7.93 -7.08 -0.26
CA ALA A 387 -7.80 -8.48 0.10
C ALA A 387 -9.00 -9.33 -0.35
N LEU A 388 -10.23 -8.86 -0.10
CA LEU A 388 -11.45 -9.53 -0.54
C LEU A 388 -11.56 -9.64 -2.06
N ASN A 389 -11.20 -8.58 -2.80
CA ASN A 389 -11.27 -8.59 -4.25
C ASN A 389 -10.25 -9.55 -4.86
N LEU A 390 -9.03 -9.60 -4.30
CA LEU A 390 -8.03 -10.59 -4.65
C LEU A 390 -8.56 -12.02 -4.40
N GLN A 391 -9.09 -12.30 -3.20
CA GLN A 391 -9.67 -13.60 -2.87
C GLN A 391 -10.82 -14.00 -3.81
N ALA A 392 -11.72 -13.05 -4.14
CA ALA A 392 -12.83 -13.26 -5.06
C ALA A 392 -12.37 -13.66 -6.47
N HIS A 393 -11.14 -13.31 -6.85
CA HIS A 393 -10.52 -13.68 -8.12
C HIS A 393 -9.52 -14.85 -8.00
N GLY A 394 -9.66 -15.65 -6.94
CA GLY A 394 -8.91 -16.90 -6.76
C GLY A 394 -7.45 -16.71 -6.34
N LYS A 395 -7.08 -15.55 -5.81
CA LYS A 395 -5.72 -15.31 -5.31
C LYS A 395 -5.51 -15.91 -3.93
N ASN A 396 -4.28 -16.34 -3.65
CA ASN A 396 -3.86 -16.69 -2.30
C ASN A 396 -3.47 -15.40 -1.57
N VAL A 397 -4.22 -15.04 -0.52
CA VAL A 397 -4.07 -13.79 0.22
C VAL A 397 -3.86 -14.08 1.70
N ASP A 398 -2.66 -13.79 2.18
CA ASP A 398 -2.33 -13.68 3.61
C ASP A 398 -2.52 -12.22 4.03
N TYR A 399 -3.66 -11.92 4.67
CA TYR A 399 -4.00 -10.57 5.13
C TYR A 399 -4.21 -10.54 6.64
N ALA A 400 -3.61 -9.53 7.30
CA ALA A 400 -3.79 -9.32 8.73
C ALA A 400 -3.76 -7.83 9.10
N LEU A 401 -4.30 -7.54 10.29
CA LEU A 401 -4.24 -6.22 10.94
C LEU A 401 -3.34 -6.25 12.18
N PRO A 402 -2.01 -6.11 12.07
CA PRO A 402 -1.11 -6.32 13.21
C PRO A 402 -1.37 -5.38 14.38
N TRP A 403 -1.45 -5.94 15.59
CA TRP A 403 -1.75 -5.24 16.83
C TRP A 403 -0.68 -4.20 17.18
N GLY A 404 -1.10 -3.00 17.60
CA GLY A 404 -0.21 -1.96 18.11
C GLY A 404 0.61 -1.26 17.04
N VAL A 405 0.47 -1.63 15.77
CA VAL A 405 1.30 -1.12 14.68
C VAL A 405 0.64 0.10 14.04
N GLY A 406 1.38 1.22 14.00
CA GLY A 406 0.98 2.43 13.27
C GLY A 406 1.35 2.39 11.78
N HIS A 407 1.45 3.56 11.14
CA HIS A 407 1.81 3.64 9.72
C HIS A 407 3.28 3.28 9.45
N SER A 408 3.53 2.01 9.13
CA SER A 408 4.87 1.48 8.84
C SER A 408 4.80 0.18 8.05
N GLY A 409 5.97 -0.33 7.67
CA GLY A 409 6.14 -1.65 7.05
C GLY A 409 7.48 -2.24 7.45
N ASP A 410 7.77 -3.45 6.93
CA ASP A 410 9.02 -4.17 7.21
C ASP A 410 9.30 -4.40 8.71
N TYR A 411 8.27 -4.39 9.56
CA TYR A 411 8.39 -4.58 11.01
C TYR A 411 8.36 -6.05 11.44
N ASP A 412 7.97 -6.95 10.55
CA ASP A 412 7.78 -8.38 10.77
C ASP A 412 8.59 -9.22 9.77
N LEU A 413 9.85 -8.83 9.53
CA LEU A 413 10.72 -9.45 8.52
C LEU A 413 10.86 -10.97 8.65
N ASP A 414 10.89 -11.50 9.87
CA ASP A 414 10.94 -12.95 10.09
C ASP A 414 9.69 -13.64 9.51
N GLU A 415 8.50 -13.09 9.75
CA GLU A 415 7.25 -13.61 9.19
C GLU A 415 7.17 -13.39 7.67
N LEU A 416 7.66 -12.24 7.17
CA LEU A 416 7.72 -11.94 5.75
C LEU A 416 8.58 -12.96 5.00
N PHE A 417 9.83 -13.18 5.44
CA PHE A 417 10.74 -14.08 4.74
C PHE A 417 10.37 -15.55 4.92
N ALA A 418 9.75 -15.93 6.05
CA ALA A 418 9.15 -17.25 6.20
C ALA A 418 8.02 -17.48 5.19
N TRP A 419 7.13 -16.49 5.00
CA TRP A 419 6.09 -16.54 3.98
C TRP A 419 6.69 -16.61 2.57
N MET A 420 7.65 -15.75 2.24
CA MET A 420 8.33 -15.74 0.94
C MET A 420 8.99 -17.09 0.63
N GLN A 421 9.66 -17.69 1.61
CA GLN A 421 10.26 -19.02 1.49
C GLN A 421 9.19 -20.06 1.15
N SER A 422 8.07 -20.03 1.89
CA SER A 422 6.99 -21.01 1.75
C SER A 422 6.36 -20.98 0.35
N VAL A 423 6.19 -19.80 -0.25
CA VAL A 423 5.62 -19.67 -1.60
C VAL A 423 6.68 -19.92 -2.68
N ALA A 424 7.94 -19.58 -2.44
CA ALA A 424 9.02 -19.76 -3.40
C ALA A 424 9.41 -21.24 -3.59
N VAL A 425 9.22 -22.09 -2.58
CA VAL A 425 9.59 -23.52 -2.62
C VAL A 425 8.43 -24.41 -3.12
N GLN A 426 7.20 -23.89 -3.20
CA GLN A 426 6.09 -24.61 -3.82
C GLN A 426 6.41 -24.86 -5.30
N LYS A 427 6.28 -26.13 -5.71
CA LYS A 427 6.60 -26.61 -7.07
C LYS A 427 5.54 -26.22 -8.09
#